data_AF-A0A2T3N5K2-F1
#
_entry.id   AF-A0A2T3N5K2-F1
#
_cell.length_a   1.000
_cell.length_b   1.000
_cell.length_c   1.000
_cell.angle_alpha   90.00
_cell.angle_beta   90.00
_cell.angle_gamma   90.00
#
_symmetry.space_group_name_H-M   'P 1'
#
loop_
_entity.id
_entity.type
_entity.pdbx_description
1 polymer ?
#
loop_
_entity_poly.entity_id
_entity_poly.type
_entity_poly.pdbx_seq_one_letter_code
_entity_poly.pdbx_strand_id
1 'polypeptide(L)'
;MKGKLFVIICSALLAGCVIGPKTVSINANGAIKWANGVSEEMHISTSGSTLTFSAPSNILSPGGITIFSRIDSARNGSCEHYYSEGALKTRMQICDSGEVTLIQDGRVLNVGALAKYVY
;
A
#
# COMPACT_ATOMS: atom_id res chain seq x y z
N MET A 1 35.38 -49.79 33.04
CA MET A 1 36.21 -48.58 32.84
C MET A 1 35.78 -47.95 31.51
N LYS A 2 34.77 -47.05 31.49
CA LYS A 2 34.85 -45.57 31.49
C LYS A 2 35.91 -44.97 30.52
N GLY A 3 35.44 -44.37 29.42
CA GLY A 3 36.16 -43.42 28.54
C GLY A 3 35.29 -43.01 27.35
N LYS A 4 34.34 -42.06 27.53
CA LYS A 4 34.39 -40.65 27.03
C LYS A 4 34.55 -40.57 25.50
N LEU A 5 33.48 -40.48 24.71
CA LEU A 5 32.69 -39.28 24.35
C LEU A 5 33.52 -38.20 23.63
N PHE A 6 33.36 -38.11 22.31
CA PHE A 6 33.39 -36.83 21.57
C PHE A 6 32.42 -36.90 20.39
N VAL A 7 31.31 -36.19 20.56
CA VAL A 7 30.31 -35.89 19.56
C VAL A 7 30.81 -34.65 18.80
N ILE A 8 30.94 -34.73 17.48
CA ILE A 8 31.04 -33.55 16.61
C ILE A 8 29.82 -33.55 15.71
N ILE A 9 28.74 -32.94 16.20
CA ILE A 9 27.59 -32.55 15.37
C ILE A 9 27.88 -31.12 14.94
N CYS A 10 28.39 -30.95 13.72
CA CYS A 10 28.50 -29.66 13.06
C CYS A 10 27.30 -29.51 12.12
N SER A 11 26.13 -29.24 12.69
CA SER A 11 24.94 -28.86 11.92
C SER A 11 25.00 -27.36 11.67
N ALA A 12 25.76 -26.98 10.64
CA ALA A 12 25.77 -25.62 10.13
C ALA A 12 24.52 -25.36 9.28
N LEU A 13 23.96 -24.16 9.48
CA LEU A 13 23.17 -23.38 8.53
C LEU A 13 21.83 -23.96 8.10
N LEU A 14 20.76 -23.44 8.71
CA LEU A 14 19.57 -22.94 7.99
C LEU A 14 18.86 -21.95 8.93
N ALA A 15 19.52 -20.82 9.22
CA ALA A 15 18.80 -19.62 9.63
C ALA A 15 18.05 -19.13 8.39
N GLY A 16 16.87 -19.68 8.15
CA GLY A 16 15.94 -19.15 7.18
C GLY A 16 15.59 -17.74 7.62
N CYS A 17 16.20 -16.73 6.98
CA CYS A 17 15.65 -15.39 6.99
C CYS A 17 14.25 -15.51 6.38
N VAL A 18 13.24 -15.60 7.24
CA VAL A 18 11.86 -15.33 6.84
C VAL A 18 11.85 -13.85 6.49
N ILE A 19 12.18 -13.55 5.24
CA ILE A 19 11.90 -12.26 4.64
C ILE A 19 10.38 -12.26 4.53
N GLY A 20 9.71 -11.86 5.63
CA GLY A 20 8.29 -11.54 5.60
C GLY A 20 8.03 -10.59 4.44
N PRO A 21 6.83 -10.62 3.83
CA PRO A 21 6.56 -9.88 2.62
C PRO A 21 6.99 -8.43 2.84
N LYS A 22 8.01 -7.98 2.09
CA LYS A 22 8.49 -6.60 2.12
C LYS A 22 7.26 -5.73 1.98
N THR A 23 6.86 -5.07 3.07
CA THR A 23 5.86 -4.02 2.98
C THR A 23 6.52 -2.97 2.10
N VAL A 24 5.91 -2.70 0.94
CA VAL A 24 6.25 -1.50 0.20
C VAL A 24 5.87 -0.37 1.15
N SER A 25 6.87 0.19 1.84
CA SER A 25 6.65 1.35 2.68
C SER A 25 6.47 2.50 1.70
N ILE A 26 5.23 2.71 1.26
CA ILE A 26 4.86 3.90 0.51
C ILE A 26 4.89 5.04 1.53
N ASN A 27 6.09 5.54 1.83
CA ASN A 27 6.30 6.68 2.69
C ASN A 27 6.13 7.94 1.83
N ALA A 28 4.87 8.30 1.59
CA ALA A 28 4.51 9.50 0.87
C ALA A 28 3.31 10.15 1.54
N ASN A 29 3.57 11.14 2.40
CA ASN A 29 2.68 12.31 2.44
C ASN A 29 2.79 12.91 1.04
N GLY A 30 1.92 12.54 0.11
CA GLY A 30 2.19 12.64 -1.32
C GLY A 30 0.88 12.64 -2.05
N ALA A 31 0.53 13.73 -2.68
CA ALA A 31 -0.73 13.83 -3.42
C ALA A 31 -0.78 12.78 -4.56
N ILE A 32 -1.98 12.44 -5.03
CA ILE A 32 -2.14 11.79 -6.33
C ILE A 32 -2.35 12.88 -7.36
N LYS A 33 -1.53 12.87 -8.41
CA LYS A 33 -1.79 13.68 -9.60
C LYS A 33 -2.55 12.83 -10.61
N TRP A 34 -3.83 13.13 -10.78
CA TRP A 34 -4.71 12.44 -11.72
C TRP A 34 -4.47 12.91 -13.16
N ALA A 35 -4.76 12.04 -14.13
CA ALA A 35 -4.62 12.35 -15.56
C ALA A 35 -5.56 13.47 -16.03
N ASN A 36 -6.65 13.71 -15.32
CA ASN A 36 -7.56 14.84 -15.55
C ASN A 36 -7.01 16.20 -15.09
N GLY A 37 -5.77 16.24 -14.56
CA GLY A 37 -5.09 17.46 -14.10
C GLY A 37 -5.37 17.84 -12.64
N VAL A 38 -6.25 17.13 -11.93
CA VAL A 38 -6.53 17.34 -10.52
C VAL A 38 -5.44 16.71 -9.66
N SER A 39 -5.00 17.43 -8.64
CA SER A 39 -4.11 16.88 -7.60
C SER A 39 -4.92 16.70 -6.32
N GLU A 40 -4.87 15.52 -5.74
CA GLU A 40 -5.63 15.18 -4.54
C GLU A 40 -4.65 14.81 -3.42
N GLU A 41 -4.66 15.58 -2.34
CA GLU A 41 -3.81 15.31 -1.19
C GLU A 41 -4.28 14.05 -0.47
N MET A 42 -3.32 13.23 -0.09
CA MET A 42 -3.58 12.04 0.71
C MET A 42 -2.53 11.83 1.78
N HIS A 43 -2.96 11.14 2.83
CA HIS A 43 -2.11 10.68 3.90
C HIS A 43 -2.04 9.15 3.86
N ILE A 44 -0.82 8.62 3.83
CA ILE A 44 -0.55 7.19 3.91
C ILE A 44 -0.13 6.87 5.34
N SER A 45 -0.78 5.88 5.97
CA SER A 45 -0.36 5.44 7.30
C SER A 45 1.05 4.87 7.28
N THR A 46 1.74 4.90 8.42
CA THR A 46 3.13 4.43 8.54
C THR A 46 3.35 3.00 8.04
N SER A 47 2.35 2.13 8.19
CA SER A 47 2.35 0.73 7.70
C SER A 47 2.00 0.58 6.21
N GLY A 48 1.55 1.66 5.56
CA GLY A 48 0.98 1.66 4.21
C GLY A 48 -0.36 0.93 4.11
N SER A 49 -1.00 0.60 5.25
CA SER A 49 -2.23 -0.19 5.28
C SER A 49 -3.48 0.63 5.00
N THR A 50 -3.39 1.95 5.11
CA THR A 50 -4.50 2.87 4.85
C THR A 50 -4.03 4.10 4.08
N LEU A 51 -4.89 4.58 3.19
CA LEU A 51 -4.78 5.85 2.49
C LEU A 51 -5.99 6.70 2.87
N THR A 52 -5.75 7.95 3.25
CA THR A 52 -6.80 8.86 3.71
C THR A 52 -6.80 10.09 2.81
N PHE A 53 -7.97 10.41 2.26
CA PHE A 53 -8.19 11.55 1.38
C PHE A 53 -9.13 12.55 2.03
N SER A 54 -8.78 13.83 1.92
CA SER A 54 -9.63 14.95 2.31
C SER A 54 -10.61 15.23 1.17
N ALA A 55 -11.89 14.89 1.31
CA ALA A 55 -12.88 15.32 0.33
C ALA A 55 -13.07 16.85 0.49
N PRO A 56 -13.01 17.62 -0.61
CA PRO A 56 -13.13 19.07 -0.53
C PRO A 56 -14.48 19.45 0.09
N SER A 57 -14.43 20.24 1.16
CA SER A 57 -15.62 20.86 1.75
C SER A 57 -16.15 21.96 0.85
N ASN A 58 -17.46 22.03 0.66
CA ASN A 58 -18.11 23.18 0.04
C ASN A 58 -19.36 23.59 0.85
N ILE A 59 -19.96 24.74 0.51
CA ILE A 59 -21.12 25.29 1.24
C ILE A 59 -22.32 24.31 1.29
N LEU A 60 -22.41 23.37 0.35
CA LEU A 60 -23.53 22.44 0.21
C LEU A 60 -23.21 21.02 0.70
N SER A 61 -21.95 20.71 0.98
CA SER A 61 -21.49 19.42 1.48
C SER A 61 -20.36 19.67 2.49
N PRO A 62 -20.59 19.39 3.80
CA PRO A 62 -19.48 19.38 4.74
C PRO A 62 -18.46 18.38 4.20
N GLY A 63 -17.20 18.80 4.13
CA GLY A 63 -16.12 17.94 3.63
C GLY A 63 -16.13 16.60 4.36
N GLY A 64 -15.65 15.57 3.68
CA GLY A 64 -15.64 14.20 4.16
C GLY A 64 -14.23 13.63 4.20
N ILE A 65 -14.09 12.48 4.85
CA ILE A 65 -12.85 11.69 4.80
C ILE A 65 -13.16 10.44 4.00
N THR A 66 -12.39 10.21 2.94
CA THR A 66 -12.42 8.93 2.23
C THR A 66 -11.23 8.10 2.68
N ILE A 67 -11.49 6.92 3.22
CA ILE A 67 -10.45 5.98 3.65
C ILE A 67 -10.42 4.81 2.70
N PHE A 68 -9.21 4.47 2.24
CA PHE A 68 -8.91 3.27 1.49
C PHE A 68 -8.06 2.34 2.34
N SER A 69 -8.51 1.11 2.52
CA SER A 69 -7.83 0.10 3.31
C SER A 69 -7.22 -0.96 2.41
N ARG A 70 -5.97 -1.36 2.71
CA ARG A 70 -5.19 -2.29 1.88
C ARG A 70 -5.79 -3.69 1.96
N ILE A 71 -5.82 -4.37 0.82
CA ILE A 71 -6.21 -5.77 0.70
C ILE A 71 -4.93 -6.60 0.64
N ASP A 72 -4.48 -7.10 1.79
CA ASP A 72 -3.20 -7.82 1.87
C ASP A 72 -3.19 -9.10 1.00
N SER A 73 -4.34 -9.76 0.85
CA SER A 73 -4.48 -10.98 0.03
C SER A 73 -4.54 -10.74 -1.47
N ALA A 74 -4.63 -9.49 -1.93
CA ALA A 74 -4.81 -9.16 -3.34
C ALA A 74 -3.53 -8.63 -4.01
N ARG A 75 -2.37 -8.70 -3.35
CA ARG A 75 -1.10 -8.28 -3.96
C ARG A 75 -0.85 -9.11 -5.22
N ASN A 76 -0.82 -8.42 -6.36
CA ASN A 76 -0.53 -9.00 -7.66
C ASN A 76 0.73 -8.35 -8.23
N GLY A 77 1.83 -9.10 -8.27
CA GLY A 77 3.12 -8.59 -8.73
C GLY A 77 3.63 -7.42 -7.88
N SER A 78 3.91 -6.29 -8.51
CA SER A 78 4.47 -5.10 -7.87
C SER A 78 3.42 -4.06 -7.44
N CYS A 79 2.13 -4.42 -7.45
CA CYS A 79 1.04 -3.51 -7.12
C CYS A 79 0.30 -3.90 -5.83
N GLU A 80 -0.01 -2.88 -5.04
CA GLU A 80 -0.87 -2.95 -3.86
C GLU A 80 -2.30 -2.55 -4.23
N HIS A 81 -3.28 -3.23 -3.63
CA HIS A 81 -4.69 -2.99 -3.87
C HIS A 81 -5.38 -2.51 -2.60
N TYR A 82 -6.30 -1.58 -2.74
CA TYR A 82 -7.06 -0.99 -1.65
C TYR A 82 -8.55 -0.95 -2.00
N TYR A 83 -9.41 -1.05 -0.99
CA TYR A 83 -10.85 -0.84 -1.12
C TYR A 83 -11.28 0.42 -0.37
N SER A 84 -12.27 1.13 -0.88
CA SER A 84 -12.86 2.25 -0.15
C SER A 84 -13.79 1.75 0.96
N GLU A 85 -13.60 2.24 2.18
CA GLU A 85 -14.45 1.91 3.32
C GLU A 85 -15.86 2.50 3.19
N GLY A 86 -15.98 3.65 2.52
CA GLY A 86 -17.27 4.32 2.27
C GLY A 86 -17.98 3.89 0.99
N ALA A 87 -17.27 3.22 0.06
CA ALA A 87 -17.81 2.80 -1.24
C ALA A 87 -17.24 1.42 -1.64
N LEU A 88 -17.88 0.34 -1.20
CA LEU A 88 -17.36 -1.04 -1.31
C LEU A 88 -17.01 -1.50 -2.75
N LYS A 89 -17.60 -0.88 -3.76
CA LYS A 89 -17.33 -1.17 -5.19
C LYS A 89 -16.20 -0.33 -5.79
N THR A 90 -15.65 0.61 -5.02
CA THR A 90 -14.53 1.46 -5.41
C THR A 90 -13.22 0.89 -4.87
N ARG A 91 -12.24 0.74 -5.74
CA ARG A 91 -10.92 0.21 -5.44
C ARG A 91 -9.84 1.12 -6.00
N MET A 92 -8.69 1.08 -5.35
CA MET A 92 -7.50 1.78 -5.82
C MET A 92 -6.37 0.77 -5.94
N GLN A 93 -5.61 0.85 -7.02
CA GLN A 93 -4.40 0.08 -7.23
C GLN A 93 -3.23 1.05 -7.31
N ILE A 94 -2.16 0.76 -6.55
CA ILE A 94 -0.93 1.55 -6.53
C ILE A 94 0.24 0.62 -6.78
N CYS A 95 1.01 0.89 -7.82
CA CYS A 95 2.19 0.11 -8.16
C CYS A 95 3.48 0.73 -7.60
N ASP A 96 4.53 -0.06 -7.46
CA ASP A 96 5.86 0.40 -7.04
C ASP A 96 6.46 1.51 -7.91
N SER A 97 6.07 1.56 -9.19
CA SER A 97 6.37 2.66 -10.12
C SER A 97 5.78 4.02 -9.68
N GLY A 98 4.81 4.00 -8.78
CA GLY A 98 4.00 5.16 -8.41
C GLY A 98 2.76 5.34 -9.29
N GLU A 99 2.49 4.45 -10.25
CA GLU A 99 1.23 4.48 -10.99
C GLU A 99 0.04 4.21 -10.08
N VAL A 100 -1.03 4.97 -10.25
CA VAL A 100 -2.28 4.82 -9.51
C VAL A 100 -3.45 4.62 -10.47
N THR A 101 -4.28 3.62 -10.20
CA THR A 101 -5.53 3.37 -10.94
C THR A 101 -6.71 3.36 -9.99
N LEU A 102 -7.71 4.20 -10.25
CA LEU A 102 -8.99 4.21 -9.57
C LEU A 102 -10.00 3.38 -10.36
N ILE A 103 -10.61 2.41 -9.69
CA ILE A 103 -11.53 1.43 -10.29
C ILE A 103 -12.86 1.50 -9.55
N GLN A 104 -13.98 1.53 -10.27
CA GLN A 104 -15.31 1.40 -9.68
C GLN A 104 -16.12 0.38 -10.47
N ASP A 105 -16.71 -0.58 -9.76
CA ASP A 105 -17.54 -1.65 -10.34
C ASP A 105 -16.83 -2.40 -11.49
N GLY A 106 -15.52 -2.64 -11.32
CA GLY A 106 -14.67 -3.33 -12.30
C GLY A 106 -14.22 -2.48 -13.50
N ARG A 107 -14.57 -1.19 -13.55
CA ARG A 107 -14.16 -0.27 -14.62
C ARG A 107 -13.15 0.74 -14.10
N VAL A 108 -12.15 1.07 -14.93
CA VAL A 108 -11.21 2.15 -14.62
C VAL A 108 -11.94 3.49 -14.73
N LEU A 109 -12.01 4.21 -13.61
CA LEU A 109 -12.56 5.57 -13.56
C LEU A 109 -11.50 6.62 -13.85
N ASN A 110 -10.30 6.43 -13.32
CA ASN A 110 -9.21 7.39 -13.45
C ASN A 110 -7.86 6.70 -13.30
N VAL A 111 -6.84 7.32 -13.87
CA VAL A 111 -5.44 6.93 -13.70
C VAL A 111 -4.65 8.15 -13.27
N GLY A 112 -3.57 7.93 -12.54
CA GLY A 112 -2.74 8.99 -12.01
C GLY A 112 -1.38 8.45 -11.60
N ALA A 113 -0.61 9.32 -10.95
CA ALA A 113 0.65 8.94 -10.35
C ALA A 113 0.78 9.58 -8.97
N LEU A 114 1.45 8.86 -8.07
CA LEU A 114 1.92 9.42 -6.82
C LEU A 114 2.83 10.61 -7.11
N ALA A 115 2.46 11.78 -6.63
CA ALA A 115 3.33 12.94 -6.61
C ALA A 115 4.45 12.64 -5.60
N LYS A 116 5.62 12.23 -6.09
CA LYS A 116 6.83 12.22 -5.27
C LYS A 116 7.10 13.66 -4.83
N TYR A 117 7.10 13.91 -3.53
CA TYR A 117 7.78 15.09 -2.99
C TYR A 117 9.27 14.89 -3.28
N VAL A 118 9.79 15.62 -4.27
CA VAL A 118 11.22 15.84 -4.40
C VAL A 118 11.56 16.87 -3.33
N TYR A 119 12.17 16.42 -2.24
CA TYR A 119 12.70 17.29 -1.20
C TYR A 119 13.92 18.05 -1.71
#